data_AF-A0A545B2E2-F1
#
_entry.id   AF-A0A545B2E2-F1
#
_cell.length_a   1.000
_cell.length_b   1.000
_cell.length_c   1.000
_cell.angle_alpha   90.00
_cell.angle_beta   90.00
_cell.angle_gamma   90.00
#
_symmetry.space_group_name_H-M   'P 1'
#
loop_
_entity.id
_entity.type
_entity.pdbx_description
1 polymer ?
#
loop_
_entity_poly.entity_id
_entity_poly.type
_entity_poly.pdbx_seq_one_letter_code
_entity_poly.pdbx_strand_id
1 'polypeptide(L)'
;MNTVKLTASVLAITVASSAGAFARDNIQVAGSSTVLPYASIVAEAFGENFDYPTPVVESGGSSSGLKRFCEGVGENTIDIANASRAIKDSEIETCAANGVADIIQVRIGYDGIVFASQKTGPDFTAFEPADLYNAIGKQVMKDGALVDNTYTNWAEFNADLPDVEIAAFIPGTKHGTREVFEEKVMLQGCEDTGAMEAMVAGGMSEDDAEDACMAVRTDGKSVDIDGDYTETLARINSNPNGVGVFGLAFYENNTGSLKVATMGGVEPNTDTIASGDYPVSRPLYFYIKKAHLGVIPGLKDYAEFFVSDEIAGPDGPLAQYGLVSDPELAETQAMIADEQTMGAAQ
;
A
#
# COMPACT_ATOMS: atom_id res chain seq x y z
N MET A 1 20.41 -90.90 -7.42
CA MET A 1 19.16 -90.11 -7.47
C MET A 1 19.55 -88.64 -7.56
N ASN A 2 19.28 -88.03 -8.72
CA ASN A 2 19.59 -86.64 -9.05
C ASN A 2 18.85 -85.67 -8.12
N THR A 3 19.54 -84.69 -7.57
CA THR A 3 18.93 -83.48 -7.01
C THR A 3 19.15 -82.33 -7.98
N VAL A 4 18.05 -81.91 -8.61
CA VAL A 4 17.97 -80.78 -9.53
C VAL A 4 18.05 -79.48 -8.72
N LYS A 5 18.97 -78.59 -9.06
CA LYS A 5 18.98 -77.19 -8.60
C LYS A 5 18.10 -76.36 -9.55
N LEU A 6 17.00 -75.81 -9.05
CA LEU A 6 16.25 -74.74 -9.72
C LEU A 6 16.76 -73.39 -9.22
N THR A 7 17.45 -72.64 -10.08
CA THR A 7 17.71 -71.21 -9.90
C THR A 7 16.56 -70.44 -10.54
N ALA A 8 15.69 -69.86 -9.71
CA ALA A 8 14.71 -68.86 -10.15
C ALA A 8 15.42 -67.50 -10.24
N SER A 9 15.57 -66.97 -11.45
CA SER A 9 15.99 -65.59 -11.68
C SER A 9 14.75 -64.70 -11.57
N VAL A 10 14.69 -63.85 -10.54
CA VAL A 10 13.73 -62.75 -10.47
C VAL A 10 14.43 -61.51 -11.03
N LEU A 11 14.05 -61.14 -12.25
CA LEU A 11 14.42 -59.86 -12.85
C LEU A 11 13.52 -58.80 -12.21
N ALA A 12 14.07 -58.02 -11.26
CA ALA A 12 13.38 -56.87 -10.69
C ALA A 12 13.44 -55.72 -11.71
N ILE A 13 12.31 -55.43 -12.35
CA ILE A 13 12.12 -54.18 -13.11
C ILE A 13 11.85 -53.09 -12.07
N THR A 14 12.86 -52.29 -11.77
CA THR A 14 12.70 -51.01 -11.08
C THR A 14 12.04 -50.03 -12.04
N VAL A 15 10.73 -49.83 -11.91
CA VAL A 15 10.06 -48.65 -12.47
C VAL A 15 10.53 -47.47 -11.65
N ALA A 16 11.47 -46.70 -12.17
CA ALA A 16 11.79 -45.38 -11.65
C ALA A 16 10.61 -44.46 -11.98
N SER A 17 9.67 -44.32 -11.03
CA SER A 17 8.67 -43.26 -11.08
C SER A 17 9.40 -41.95 -10.88
N SER A 18 9.74 -41.27 -11.98
CA SER A 18 10.04 -39.84 -11.95
C SER A 18 8.76 -39.12 -11.55
N ALA A 19 8.55 -38.94 -10.24
CA ALA A 19 7.65 -37.91 -9.76
C ALA A 19 8.27 -36.59 -10.20
N GLY A 20 7.83 -36.07 -11.35
CA GLY A 20 8.06 -34.68 -11.69
C GLY A 20 7.51 -33.86 -10.53
N ALA A 21 8.34 -32.96 -9.99
CA ALA A 21 7.81 -31.90 -9.16
C ALA A 21 6.80 -31.15 -10.04
N PHE A 22 5.52 -31.26 -9.69
CA PHE A 22 4.50 -30.43 -10.29
C PHE A 22 4.70 -29.06 -9.66
N ALA A 23 5.18 -28.09 -10.46
CA ALA A 23 5.08 -26.69 -10.09
C ALA A 23 3.64 -26.40 -9.69
N ARG A 24 3.44 -25.61 -8.63
CA ARG A 24 2.10 -25.17 -8.25
C ARG A 24 1.45 -24.41 -9.41
N ASP A 25 0.15 -24.60 -9.60
CA ASP A 25 -0.55 -24.04 -10.76
C ASP A 25 -0.96 -22.57 -10.57
N ASN A 26 -0.86 -22.01 -9.36
CA ASN A 26 -1.28 -20.64 -9.05
C ASN A 26 -0.12 -19.74 -8.62
N ILE A 27 -0.18 -18.48 -9.07
CA ILE A 27 0.71 -17.41 -8.64
C ILE A 27 0.46 -17.12 -7.16
N GLN A 28 1.53 -17.01 -6.38
CA GLN A 28 1.48 -16.65 -4.96
C GLN A 28 2.08 -15.26 -4.75
N VAL A 29 1.28 -14.38 -4.18
CA VAL A 29 1.61 -12.99 -3.91
C VAL A 29 1.50 -12.75 -2.41
N ALA A 30 2.48 -12.08 -1.80
CA ALA A 30 2.34 -11.63 -0.43
C ALA A 30 2.97 -10.26 -0.19
N GLY A 31 2.47 -9.50 0.79
CA GLY A 31 3.16 -8.31 1.28
C GLY A 31 2.24 -7.19 1.74
N SER A 32 2.46 -6.00 1.20
CA SER A 32 1.80 -4.75 1.62
C SER A 32 0.28 -4.86 1.74
N SER A 33 -0.23 -4.44 2.91
CA SER A 33 -1.65 -4.25 3.20
C SER A 33 -2.29 -3.19 2.29
N THR A 34 -1.55 -2.14 1.93
CA THR A 34 -2.05 -1.12 1.00
C THR A 34 -2.11 -1.59 -0.45
N VAL A 35 -1.18 -2.44 -0.89
CA VAL A 35 -1.23 -2.98 -2.26
C VAL A 35 -2.26 -4.12 -2.38
N LEU A 36 -2.63 -4.77 -1.26
CA LEU A 36 -3.55 -5.91 -1.23
C LEU A 36 -4.86 -5.66 -2.01
N PRO A 37 -5.64 -4.58 -1.78
CA PRO A 37 -6.89 -4.38 -2.51
C PRO A 37 -6.68 -4.29 -4.03
N TYR A 38 -5.65 -3.57 -4.47
CA TYR A 38 -5.31 -3.46 -5.89
C TYR A 38 -4.93 -4.81 -6.49
N ALA A 39 -4.05 -5.56 -5.81
CA ALA A 39 -3.65 -6.88 -6.26
C ALA A 39 -4.82 -7.89 -6.25
N SER A 40 -5.76 -7.78 -5.31
CA SER A 40 -6.97 -8.60 -5.30
C SER A 40 -7.88 -8.30 -6.49
N ILE A 41 -8.11 -7.02 -6.81
CA ILE A 41 -8.88 -6.60 -8.01
C ILE A 41 -8.25 -7.20 -9.28
N VAL A 42 -6.92 -7.08 -9.45
CA VAL A 42 -6.24 -7.63 -10.62
C VAL A 42 -6.26 -9.16 -10.62
N ALA A 43 -6.08 -9.82 -9.47
CA ALA A 43 -6.11 -11.27 -9.38
C ALA A 43 -7.47 -11.85 -9.78
N GLU A 44 -8.57 -11.26 -9.30
CA GLU A 44 -9.94 -11.64 -9.69
C GLU A 44 -10.15 -11.44 -11.19
N ALA A 45 -9.86 -10.24 -11.70
CA ALA A 45 -9.99 -9.95 -13.12
C ALA A 45 -9.12 -10.87 -14.00
N PHE A 46 -7.90 -11.20 -13.56
CA PHE A 46 -7.01 -12.12 -14.28
C PHE A 46 -7.59 -13.53 -14.36
N GLY A 47 -8.11 -14.06 -13.25
CA GLY A 47 -8.77 -15.38 -13.23
C GLY A 47 -10.06 -15.44 -14.06
N GLU A 48 -10.70 -14.30 -14.32
CA GLU A 48 -11.88 -14.21 -15.20
C GLU A 48 -11.51 -14.08 -16.69
N ASN A 49 -10.33 -13.53 -17.00
CA ASN A 49 -9.93 -13.19 -18.37
C ASN A 49 -8.87 -14.12 -18.99
N PHE A 50 -8.24 -14.98 -18.18
CA PHE A 50 -7.20 -15.91 -18.64
C PHE A 50 -7.50 -17.36 -18.22
N ASP A 51 -6.95 -18.32 -18.97
CA ASP A 51 -7.03 -19.75 -18.66
C ASP A 51 -6.01 -20.18 -17.58
N TYR A 52 -5.84 -19.35 -16.54
CA TYR A 52 -4.98 -19.61 -15.38
C TYR A 52 -5.78 -19.58 -14.09
N PRO A 53 -5.38 -20.33 -13.05
CA PRO A 53 -5.97 -20.19 -11.73
C PRO A 53 -5.80 -18.76 -11.19
N THR A 54 -6.83 -18.27 -10.49
CA THR A 54 -6.77 -16.98 -9.77
C THR A 54 -5.53 -16.93 -8.86
N PRO A 55 -4.70 -15.87 -8.96
CA PRO A 55 -3.58 -15.64 -8.05
C PRO A 55 -4.04 -15.60 -6.59
N VAL A 56 -3.24 -16.18 -5.70
CA VAL A 56 -3.47 -16.10 -4.25
C VAL A 56 -2.71 -14.89 -3.71
N VAL A 57 -3.44 -13.94 -3.14
CA VAL A 57 -2.87 -12.69 -2.63
C VAL A 57 -3.02 -12.63 -1.11
N GLU A 58 -1.90 -12.57 -0.41
CA GLU A 58 -1.85 -12.50 1.06
C GLU A 58 -1.33 -11.14 1.55
N SER A 59 -1.94 -10.62 2.61
CA SER A 59 -1.42 -9.48 3.35
C SER A 59 -0.33 -9.90 4.36
N GLY A 60 0.42 -8.94 4.88
CA GLY A 60 1.46 -9.16 5.89
C GLY A 60 2.43 -8.01 6.10
N GLY A 61 2.30 -6.93 5.32
CA GLY A 61 3.18 -5.76 5.33
C GLY A 61 4.36 -5.91 4.36
N SER A 62 4.85 -4.78 3.85
CA SER A 62 5.90 -4.73 2.81
C SER A 62 7.18 -5.46 3.24
N SER A 63 7.67 -5.19 4.46
CA SER A 63 8.91 -5.80 4.97
C SER A 63 8.78 -7.32 5.16
N SER A 64 7.64 -7.80 5.68
CA SER A 64 7.39 -9.23 5.86
C SER A 64 7.24 -9.95 4.52
N GLY A 65 6.53 -9.34 3.56
CA GLY A 65 6.38 -9.85 2.20
C GLY A 65 7.72 -9.95 1.47
N LEU A 66 8.53 -8.90 1.50
CA LEU A 66 9.87 -8.88 0.91
C LEU A 66 10.79 -9.91 1.57
N LYS A 67 10.71 -10.10 2.89
CA LYS A 67 11.44 -11.16 3.58
C LYS A 67 11.06 -12.55 3.05
N ARG A 68 9.76 -12.86 2.93
CA ARG A 68 9.25 -14.12 2.36
C ARG A 68 9.69 -14.30 0.90
N PHE A 69 9.68 -13.21 0.13
CA PHE A 69 10.16 -13.20 -1.24
C PHE A 69 11.65 -13.56 -1.32
N CYS A 70 12.48 -13.01 -0.44
CA CYS A 70 13.91 -13.31 -0.39
C CYS A 70 14.28 -14.70 0.17
N GLU A 71 13.33 -15.61 0.50
CA GLU A 71 13.64 -16.94 1.05
C GLU A 71 14.21 -17.93 0.02
N GLY A 72 14.24 -17.57 -1.26
CA GLY A 72 14.83 -18.36 -2.35
C GLY A 72 13.94 -18.44 -3.59
N VAL A 73 14.34 -19.27 -4.56
CA VAL A 73 13.63 -19.44 -5.85
C VAL A 73 12.84 -20.75 -5.95
N GLY A 74 12.78 -21.53 -4.87
CA GLY A 74 12.03 -22.80 -4.84
C GLY A 74 10.52 -22.60 -5.00
N GLU A 75 9.83 -23.62 -5.50
CA GLU A 75 8.36 -23.62 -5.73
C GLU A 75 7.53 -23.43 -4.45
N ASN A 76 8.14 -23.59 -3.27
CA ASN A 76 7.53 -23.35 -1.96
C ASN A 76 7.62 -21.87 -1.50
N THR A 77 8.26 -20.99 -2.27
CA THR A 77 8.40 -19.56 -1.96
C THR A 77 7.41 -18.75 -2.78
N ILE A 78 7.04 -17.53 -2.36
CA ILE A 78 6.13 -16.67 -3.14
C ILE A 78 6.78 -16.18 -4.45
N ASP A 79 5.97 -15.84 -5.45
CA ASP A 79 6.44 -15.37 -6.77
C ASP A 79 6.57 -13.85 -6.82
N ILE A 80 5.65 -13.18 -6.13
CA ILE A 80 5.53 -11.72 -6.11
C ILE A 80 5.52 -11.19 -4.67
N ALA A 81 6.30 -10.15 -4.41
CA ALA A 81 6.18 -9.33 -3.19
C ALA A 81 5.49 -8.00 -3.49
N ASN A 82 4.33 -7.77 -2.88
CA ASN A 82 3.66 -6.48 -2.87
C ASN A 82 4.34 -5.53 -1.88
N ALA A 83 4.58 -4.26 -2.26
CA ALA A 83 5.27 -3.30 -1.41
C ALA A 83 4.74 -1.87 -1.58
N SER A 84 4.56 -1.18 -0.46
CA SER A 84 4.20 0.24 -0.38
C SER A 84 5.41 1.20 -0.33
N ARG A 85 6.60 0.65 -0.59
CA ARG A 85 7.87 1.38 -0.67
C ARG A 85 8.81 0.62 -1.60
N ALA A 86 9.87 1.28 -2.03
CA ALA A 86 10.95 0.59 -2.70
C ALA A 86 11.57 -0.49 -1.77
N ILE A 87 11.98 -1.62 -2.35
CA ILE A 87 12.84 -2.60 -1.70
C ILE A 87 14.18 -1.93 -1.33
N LYS A 88 14.66 -2.18 -0.10
CA LYS A 88 15.89 -1.57 0.42
C LYS A 88 17.11 -2.32 -0.11
N ASP A 89 18.25 -1.65 -0.21
CA ASP A 89 19.52 -2.28 -0.61
C ASP A 89 19.86 -3.50 0.25
N SER A 90 19.66 -3.43 1.57
CA SER A 90 19.87 -4.55 2.49
C SER A 90 18.94 -5.75 2.21
N GLU A 91 17.73 -5.49 1.72
CA GLU A 91 16.78 -6.55 1.32
C GLU A 91 17.20 -7.16 -0.03
N ILE A 92 17.68 -6.35 -0.98
CA ILE A 92 18.25 -6.83 -2.24
C ILE A 92 19.47 -7.74 -1.96
N GLU A 93 20.38 -7.31 -1.07
CA GLU A 93 21.53 -8.11 -0.65
C GLU A 93 21.12 -9.44 -0.03
N THR A 94 20.08 -9.42 0.82
CA THR A 94 19.51 -10.64 1.43
C THR A 94 18.92 -11.57 0.37
N CYS A 95 18.15 -11.02 -0.57
CA CYS A 95 17.60 -11.74 -1.72
C CYS A 95 18.71 -12.42 -2.53
N ALA A 96 19.76 -11.68 -2.90
CA ALA A 96 20.89 -12.19 -3.67
C ALA A 96 21.64 -13.31 -2.92
N ALA A 97 21.86 -13.16 -1.61
CA ALA A 97 22.49 -14.20 -0.77
C ALA A 97 21.69 -15.51 -0.74
N ASN A 98 20.36 -15.43 -0.92
CA ASN A 98 19.46 -16.59 -0.98
C ASN A 98 19.13 -17.04 -2.41
N GLY A 99 19.85 -16.53 -3.42
CA GLY A 99 19.70 -16.94 -4.82
C GLY A 99 18.60 -16.22 -5.60
N VAL A 100 17.93 -15.22 -5.01
CA VAL A 100 16.99 -14.32 -5.68
C VAL A 100 17.76 -13.10 -6.20
N ALA A 101 18.63 -13.31 -7.20
CA ALA A 101 19.52 -12.26 -7.72
C ALA A 101 18.83 -11.36 -8.77
N ASP A 102 17.96 -11.93 -9.58
CA ASP A 102 17.29 -11.25 -10.68
C ASP A 102 15.84 -10.90 -10.29
N ILE A 103 15.64 -9.64 -9.92
CA ILE A 103 14.34 -9.10 -9.48
C ILE A 103 13.84 -8.11 -10.50
N ILE A 104 12.58 -8.22 -10.93
CA ILE A 104 11.90 -7.19 -11.72
C ILE A 104 11.10 -6.32 -10.75
N GLN A 105 11.31 -5.00 -10.81
CA GLN A 105 10.53 -4.03 -10.05
C GLN A 105 9.42 -3.47 -10.91
N VAL A 106 8.19 -3.57 -10.44
CA VAL A 106 7.01 -3.03 -11.13
C VAL A 106 6.39 -1.95 -10.26
N ARG A 107 6.41 -0.71 -10.72
CA ARG A 107 5.65 0.37 -10.08
C ARG A 107 4.24 0.35 -10.65
N ILE A 108 3.24 0.22 -9.79
CA ILE A 108 1.85 0.10 -10.24
C ILE A 108 1.16 1.47 -10.33
N GLY A 109 1.69 2.46 -9.62
CA GLY A 109 1.11 3.78 -9.47
C GLY A 109 1.47 4.36 -8.11
N TYR A 110 0.66 5.31 -7.65
CA TYR A 110 0.87 6.00 -6.39
C TYR A 110 -0.39 5.91 -5.54
N ASP A 111 -0.20 5.72 -4.24
CA ASP A 111 -1.22 6.06 -3.27
C ASP A 111 -1.10 7.55 -2.97
N GLY A 112 -2.25 8.22 -2.88
CA GLY A 112 -2.32 9.66 -2.82
C GLY A 112 -3.62 10.11 -2.19
N ILE A 113 -3.54 10.58 -0.95
CA ILE A 113 -4.72 11.06 -0.23
C ILE A 113 -4.74 12.57 -0.09
N VAL A 114 -5.94 13.11 -0.13
CA VAL A 114 -6.22 14.53 -0.10
C VAL A 114 -7.20 14.86 1.01
N PHE A 115 -7.11 16.10 1.49
CA PHE A 115 -7.94 16.63 2.55
C PHE A 115 -8.93 17.60 1.93
N ALA A 116 -10.19 17.17 1.83
CA ALA A 116 -11.23 17.95 1.17
C ALA A 116 -12.37 18.32 2.11
N SER A 117 -12.97 19.46 1.84
CA SER A 117 -14.14 19.98 2.54
C SER A 117 -15.19 20.47 1.54
N GLN A 118 -16.38 20.81 2.00
CA GLN A 118 -17.40 21.39 1.11
C GLN A 118 -16.85 22.66 0.45
N LYS A 119 -17.13 22.82 -0.84
CA LYS A 119 -16.72 24.00 -1.61
C LYS A 119 -17.20 25.32 -0.99
N THR A 120 -18.38 25.31 -0.36
CA THR A 120 -18.98 26.46 0.35
C THR A 120 -18.76 26.43 1.86
N GLY A 121 -18.01 25.46 2.37
CA GLY A 121 -17.70 25.31 3.79
C GLY A 121 -16.56 26.23 4.25
N PRO A 122 -16.08 26.07 5.50
CA PRO A 122 -14.97 26.83 6.05
C PRO A 122 -13.71 26.76 5.17
N ASP A 123 -12.86 27.80 5.24
CA ASP A 123 -11.70 27.96 4.37
C ASP A 123 -10.47 27.18 4.88
N PHE A 124 -10.57 25.85 4.85
CA PHE A 124 -9.42 24.96 4.95
C PHE A 124 -8.61 25.07 3.65
N THR A 125 -7.55 25.86 3.66
CA THR A 125 -6.74 26.18 2.46
C THR A 125 -5.39 25.47 2.46
N ALA A 126 -4.75 25.35 3.63
CA ALA A 126 -3.48 24.67 3.80
C ALA A 126 -3.44 23.94 5.14
N PHE A 127 -2.89 22.74 5.13
CA PHE A 127 -2.60 21.95 6.31
C PHE A 127 -1.11 21.61 6.38
N GLU A 128 -0.65 21.41 7.61
CA GLU A 128 0.56 20.66 7.94
C GLU A 128 0.16 19.35 8.65
N PRO A 129 0.99 18.30 8.63
CA PRO A 129 0.74 17.07 9.40
C PRO A 129 0.44 17.35 10.88
N ALA A 130 1.14 18.33 11.47
CA ALA A 130 0.91 18.81 12.83
C ALA A 130 -0.52 19.31 13.09
N ASP A 131 -1.20 19.90 12.11
CA ASP A 131 -2.58 20.37 12.25
C ASP A 131 -3.55 19.19 12.43
N LEU A 132 -3.37 18.15 11.61
CA LEU A 132 -4.20 16.95 11.67
C LEU A 132 -3.91 16.18 12.96
N TYR A 133 -2.64 16.03 13.35
CA TYR A 133 -2.27 15.39 14.61
C TYR A 133 -2.87 16.13 15.82
N ASN A 134 -2.76 17.46 15.87
CA ASN A 134 -3.38 18.23 16.95
C ASN A 134 -4.91 18.13 16.95
N ALA A 135 -5.54 18.06 15.78
CA ALA A 135 -6.99 17.92 15.69
C ALA A 135 -7.48 16.57 16.24
N ILE A 136 -6.82 15.47 15.85
CA ILE A 136 -7.39 14.12 16.03
C ILE A 136 -6.52 13.10 16.75
N GLY A 137 -5.25 13.40 17.01
CA GLY A 137 -4.37 12.53 17.79
C GLY A 137 -4.96 12.27 19.17
N LYS A 138 -4.78 11.06 19.69
CA LYS A 138 -5.30 10.67 21.02
C LYS A 138 -4.66 11.50 22.14
N GLN A 139 -3.37 11.77 22.01
CA GLN A 139 -2.60 12.64 22.89
C GLN A 139 -1.95 13.73 22.06
N VAL A 140 -1.68 14.89 22.68
CA VAL A 140 -1.08 16.05 22.03
C VAL A 140 -0.17 16.77 23.02
N MET A 141 0.77 17.55 22.49
CA MET A 141 1.52 18.51 23.29
C MET A 141 0.64 19.72 23.60
N LYS A 142 0.47 20.04 24.88
CA LYS A 142 -0.23 21.24 25.34
C LYS A 142 0.49 21.81 26.55
N ASP A 143 0.81 23.11 26.49
CA ASP A 143 1.53 23.83 27.55
C ASP A 143 2.84 23.13 27.98
N GLY A 144 3.54 22.49 27.04
CA GLY A 144 4.82 21.80 27.27
C GLY A 144 4.71 20.39 27.86
N ALA A 145 3.51 19.81 27.93
CA ALA A 145 3.30 18.45 28.41
C ALA A 145 2.47 17.62 27.41
N LEU A 146 2.74 16.31 27.37
CA LEU A 146 1.91 15.36 26.66
C LEU A 146 0.64 15.08 27.48
N VAL A 147 -0.53 15.35 26.91
CA VAL A 147 -1.84 15.20 27.56
C VAL A 147 -2.84 14.56 26.62
N ASP A 148 -3.94 14.02 27.17
CA ASP A 148 -5.07 13.60 26.34
C ASP A 148 -5.62 14.78 25.52
N ASN A 149 -5.96 14.52 24.27
CA ASN A 149 -6.40 15.56 23.36
C ASN A 149 -7.79 16.09 23.75
N THR A 150 -7.83 17.38 24.07
CA THR A 150 -9.03 18.10 24.50
C THR A 150 -9.40 19.25 23.57
N TYR A 151 -8.67 19.45 22.46
CA TYR A 151 -9.01 20.48 21.48
C TYR A 151 -10.40 20.21 20.89
N THR A 152 -11.17 21.26 20.66
CA THR A 152 -12.53 21.17 20.11
C THR A 152 -12.73 21.97 18.84
N ASN A 153 -11.84 22.93 18.57
CA ASN A 153 -11.85 23.84 17.45
C ASN A 153 -10.45 23.92 16.80
N TRP A 154 -10.38 24.02 15.48
CA TRP A 154 -9.13 24.09 14.72
C TRP A 154 -8.26 25.31 15.07
N ALA A 155 -8.89 26.45 15.35
CA ALA A 155 -8.20 27.69 15.71
C ALA A 155 -7.50 27.65 17.09
N GLU A 156 -7.74 26.60 17.90
CA GLU A 156 -7.09 26.45 19.22
C GLU A 156 -5.59 26.17 19.14
N PHE A 157 -5.11 25.54 18.06
CA PHE A 157 -3.70 25.20 17.87
C PHE A 157 -3.08 25.85 16.62
N ASN A 158 -3.89 26.29 15.66
CA ASN A 158 -3.41 27.02 14.50
C ASN A 158 -4.37 28.16 14.12
N ALA A 159 -3.94 29.40 14.33
CA ALA A 159 -4.76 30.60 14.10
C ALA A 159 -5.01 30.92 12.62
N ASP A 160 -4.29 30.28 11.69
CA ASP A 160 -4.52 30.40 10.26
C ASP A 160 -5.65 29.46 9.77
N LEU A 161 -6.08 28.51 10.60
CA LEU A 161 -7.21 27.64 10.32
C LEU A 161 -8.55 28.28 10.75
N PRO A 162 -9.69 27.86 10.14
CA PRO A 162 -10.99 28.41 10.49
C PRO A 162 -11.39 28.17 11.95
N ASP A 163 -12.01 29.17 12.58
CA ASP A 163 -12.61 29.07 13.93
C ASP A 163 -13.93 28.27 13.88
N VAL A 164 -13.81 26.95 13.68
CA VAL A 164 -14.92 26.01 13.58
C VAL A 164 -14.65 24.72 14.36
N GLU A 165 -15.72 24.06 14.77
CA GLU A 165 -15.63 22.80 15.49
C GLU A 165 -14.90 21.73 14.67
N ILE A 166 -14.01 20.97 15.32
CA ILE A 166 -13.30 19.84 14.71
C ILE A 166 -14.31 18.74 14.36
N ALA A 167 -14.35 18.40 13.08
CA ALA A 167 -15.06 17.24 12.56
C ALA A 167 -14.24 16.64 11.41
N ALA A 168 -13.52 15.55 11.68
CA ALA A 168 -12.71 14.84 10.71
C ALA A 168 -13.34 13.50 10.35
N PHE A 169 -13.42 13.19 9.06
CA PHE A 169 -13.87 11.90 8.53
C PHE A 169 -12.68 11.20 7.87
N ILE A 170 -12.07 10.26 8.60
CA ILE A 170 -10.80 9.63 8.20
C ILE A 170 -11.01 8.21 7.69
N PRO A 171 -10.05 7.63 6.96
CA PRO A 171 -10.15 6.24 6.54
C PRO A 171 -10.19 5.33 7.78
N GLY A 172 -11.12 4.39 7.79
CA GLY A 172 -11.20 3.38 8.83
C GLY A 172 -10.06 2.37 8.75
N THR A 173 -9.90 1.57 9.80
CA THR A 173 -8.75 0.63 9.93
C THR A 173 -8.72 -0.47 8.87
N LYS A 174 -9.82 -0.67 8.13
CA LYS A 174 -9.91 -1.63 7.02
C LYS A 174 -9.79 -0.97 5.64
N HIS A 175 -9.58 0.34 5.59
CA HIS A 175 -9.49 1.09 4.35
C HIS A 175 -8.04 1.13 3.84
N GLY A 176 -7.81 0.88 2.54
CA GLY A 176 -6.46 0.72 1.98
C GLY A 176 -5.53 1.92 2.15
N THR A 177 -6.11 3.12 2.27
CA THR A 177 -5.39 4.39 2.49
C THR A 177 -5.13 4.73 3.96
N ARG A 178 -5.59 3.88 4.90
CA ARG A 178 -5.35 4.07 6.34
C ARG A 178 -3.87 4.16 6.65
N GLU A 179 -3.08 3.25 6.10
CA GLU A 179 -1.64 3.16 6.35
C GLU A 179 -0.92 4.45 5.91
N VAL A 180 -1.28 5.02 4.76
CA VAL A 180 -0.73 6.32 4.32
C VAL A 180 -1.14 7.44 5.26
N PHE A 181 -2.40 7.48 5.67
CA PHE A 181 -2.87 8.49 6.62
C PHE A 181 -2.12 8.41 7.96
N GLU A 182 -1.91 7.20 8.47
CA GLU A 182 -1.20 6.97 9.72
C GLU A 182 0.29 7.35 9.60
N GLU A 183 1.00 6.82 8.59
CA GLU A 183 2.45 7.04 8.44
C GLU A 183 2.80 8.47 8.00
N LYS A 184 2.10 9.02 7.00
CA LYS A 184 2.47 10.30 6.37
C LYS A 184 1.85 11.52 7.04
N VAL A 185 0.87 11.33 7.92
CA VAL A 185 0.13 12.45 8.53
C VAL A 185 0.14 12.34 10.04
N MET A 186 -0.35 11.24 10.61
CA MET A 186 -0.43 11.11 12.07
C MET A 186 0.95 10.97 12.71
N LEU A 187 1.79 10.06 12.21
CA LEU A 187 3.15 9.88 12.71
C LEU A 187 3.99 11.13 12.44
N GLN A 188 4.01 11.64 11.21
CA GLN A 188 4.74 12.87 10.88
C GLN A 188 4.30 14.06 11.75
N GLY A 189 2.99 14.28 11.94
CA GLY A 189 2.50 15.34 12.81
C GLY A 189 2.84 15.14 14.30
N CYS A 190 2.91 13.90 14.76
CA CYS A 190 3.37 13.55 16.10
C CYS A 190 4.85 13.91 16.32
N GLU A 191 5.69 13.65 15.32
CA GLU A 191 7.09 14.05 15.29
C GLU A 191 7.23 15.58 15.25
N ASP A 192 6.53 16.23 14.32
CA ASP A 192 6.61 17.68 14.09
C ASP A 192 6.19 18.49 15.33
N THR A 193 5.26 17.96 16.13
CA THR A 193 4.79 18.58 17.37
C THR A 193 5.67 18.28 18.58
N GLY A 194 6.65 17.38 18.46
CA GLY A 194 7.48 16.89 19.56
C GLY A 194 6.77 15.91 20.50
N ALA A 195 5.56 15.45 20.14
CA ALA A 195 4.80 14.50 20.94
C ALA A 195 5.50 13.13 21.01
N MET A 196 6.06 12.65 19.89
CA MET A 196 6.81 11.40 19.86
C MET A 196 8.06 11.46 20.76
N GLU A 197 8.81 12.57 20.71
CA GLU A 197 9.97 12.78 21.58
C GLU A 197 9.55 12.75 23.06
N ALA A 198 8.44 13.39 23.42
CA ALA A 198 7.92 13.37 24.77
C ALA A 198 7.46 11.96 25.22
N MET A 199 6.89 11.16 24.32
CA MET A 199 6.52 9.76 24.58
C MET A 199 7.74 8.89 24.89
N VAL A 200 8.78 8.99 24.06
CA VAL A 200 10.04 8.26 24.24
C VAL A 200 10.76 8.72 25.51
N ALA A 201 10.82 10.04 25.75
CA ALA A 201 11.37 10.59 27.01
C ALA A 201 10.56 10.15 28.24
N GLY A 202 9.27 9.86 28.06
CA GLY A 202 8.38 9.27 29.06
C GLY A 202 8.59 7.77 29.30
N GLY A 203 9.47 7.11 28.54
CA GLY A 203 9.88 5.72 28.71
C GLY A 203 9.24 4.72 27.76
N MET A 204 8.53 5.18 26.72
CA MET A 204 8.09 4.31 25.63
C MET A 204 9.29 3.85 24.78
N SER A 205 9.19 2.65 24.20
CA SER A 205 10.07 2.28 23.09
C SER A 205 9.71 3.09 21.84
N GLU A 206 10.59 3.10 20.84
CA GLU A 206 10.34 3.80 19.57
C GLU A 206 9.11 3.21 18.86
N ASP A 207 9.05 1.89 18.71
CA ASP A 207 7.90 1.17 18.15
C ASP A 207 6.59 1.47 18.92
N ASP A 208 6.62 1.44 20.26
CA ASP A 208 5.42 1.76 21.06
C ASP A 208 5.01 3.23 20.92
N ALA A 209 5.97 4.14 20.70
CA ALA A 209 5.71 5.56 20.48
C ALA A 209 5.13 5.81 19.08
N GLU A 210 5.62 5.13 18.03
CA GLU A 210 5.03 5.18 16.69
C GLU A 210 3.56 4.73 16.72
N ASP A 211 3.28 3.58 17.35
CA ASP A 211 1.91 3.08 17.53
C ASP A 211 1.03 4.07 18.31
N ALA A 212 1.58 4.71 19.34
CA ALA A 212 0.87 5.73 20.12
C ALA A 212 0.62 7.02 19.32
N CYS A 213 1.55 7.43 18.46
CA CYS A 213 1.41 8.57 17.55
C CYS A 213 0.28 8.37 16.53
N MET A 214 0.12 7.14 16.03
CA MET A 214 -0.93 6.81 15.05
C MET A 214 -2.32 6.65 15.69
N ALA A 215 -2.40 6.62 17.03
CA ALA A 215 -3.68 6.49 17.73
C ALA A 215 -4.54 7.76 17.63
N VAL A 216 -5.79 7.58 17.21
CA VAL A 216 -6.78 8.65 17.03
C VAL A 216 -7.76 8.70 18.21
N ARG A 217 -8.21 9.90 18.59
CA ARG A 217 -9.24 10.13 19.62
C ARG A 217 -10.60 9.54 19.22
N THR A 218 -11.40 9.10 20.20
CA THR A 218 -12.68 8.39 19.98
C THR A 218 -13.90 9.13 20.53
N ASP A 219 -13.79 10.44 20.75
CA ASP A 219 -14.82 11.29 21.35
C ASP A 219 -15.74 11.99 20.33
N GLY A 220 -15.68 11.57 19.06
CA GLY A 220 -16.56 12.05 17.98
C GLY A 220 -16.03 13.25 17.20
N LYS A 221 -14.86 13.81 17.56
CA LYS A 221 -14.16 14.82 16.72
C LYS A 221 -13.52 14.21 15.47
N SER A 222 -13.17 12.93 15.56
CA SER A 222 -12.78 12.09 14.43
C SER A 222 -13.77 10.93 14.31
N VAL A 223 -14.11 10.58 13.08
CA VAL A 223 -14.95 9.44 12.74
C VAL A 223 -14.26 8.62 11.66
N ASP A 224 -13.97 7.38 11.98
CA ASP A 224 -13.44 6.38 11.06
C ASP A 224 -14.54 5.93 10.10
N ILE A 225 -14.24 5.98 8.80
CA ILE A 225 -15.12 5.53 7.72
C ILE A 225 -14.55 4.25 7.11
N ASP A 226 -15.16 3.12 7.45
CA ASP A 226 -14.82 1.81 6.88
C ASP A 226 -15.41 1.60 5.48
N GLY A 227 -16.43 2.38 5.11
CA GLY A 227 -17.10 2.33 3.81
C GLY A 227 -16.28 2.95 2.68
N ASP A 228 -16.88 3.05 1.50
CA ASP A 228 -16.26 3.75 0.36
C ASP A 228 -16.25 5.27 0.55
N TYR A 229 -15.54 5.98 -0.32
CA TYR A 229 -15.46 7.44 -0.31
C TYR A 229 -16.83 8.15 -0.45
N THR A 230 -17.87 7.48 -0.95
CA THR A 230 -19.22 8.07 -1.02
C THR A 230 -19.85 8.20 0.36
N GLU A 231 -19.51 7.31 1.31
CA GLU A 231 -19.88 7.50 2.72
C GLU A 231 -19.20 8.75 3.29
N THR A 232 -17.88 8.91 3.10
CA THR A 232 -17.15 10.12 3.53
C THR A 232 -17.77 11.39 2.95
N LEU A 233 -18.12 11.38 1.66
CA LEU A 233 -18.80 12.49 0.99
C LEU A 233 -20.18 12.78 1.62
N ALA A 234 -20.97 11.75 1.93
CA ALA A 234 -22.28 11.91 2.58
C ALA A 234 -22.15 12.52 3.99
N ARG A 235 -21.09 12.18 4.74
CA ARG A 235 -20.77 12.78 6.04
C ARG A 235 -20.40 14.25 5.92
N ILE A 236 -19.53 14.60 4.97
CA ILE A 236 -19.20 15.99 4.65
C ILE A 236 -20.47 16.77 4.27
N ASN A 237 -21.33 16.21 3.42
CA ASN A 237 -22.59 16.87 3.03
C ASN A 237 -23.52 17.14 4.22
N SER A 238 -23.49 16.26 5.23
CA SER A 238 -24.29 16.38 6.45
C SER A 238 -23.67 17.29 7.52
N ASN A 239 -22.35 17.52 7.46
CA ASN A 239 -21.63 18.40 8.37
C ASN A 239 -20.76 19.40 7.58
N PRO A 240 -21.26 20.63 7.35
CA PRO A 240 -20.56 21.66 6.57
C PRO A 240 -19.19 22.08 7.12
N ASN A 241 -18.89 21.80 8.39
CA ASN A 241 -17.59 22.07 9.00
C ASN A 241 -16.59 20.93 8.82
N GLY A 242 -17.02 19.82 8.21
CA GLY A 242 -16.26 18.59 8.12
C GLY A 242 -15.11 18.65 7.12
N VAL A 243 -14.00 18.04 7.50
CA VAL A 243 -12.88 17.69 6.62
C VAL A 243 -12.89 16.19 6.43
N GLY A 244 -12.85 15.71 5.19
CA GLY A 244 -12.72 14.29 4.88
C GLY A 244 -11.45 13.98 4.11
N VAL A 245 -10.99 12.75 4.30
CA VAL A 245 -9.84 12.18 3.59
C VAL A 245 -10.34 11.37 2.39
N PHE A 246 -9.81 11.65 1.22
CA PHE A 246 -10.18 10.99 -0.04
C PHE A 246 -8.94 10.58 -0.81
N GLY A 247 -9.06 9.60 -1.71
CA GLY A 247 -8.09 9.42 -2.78
C GLY A 247 -8.20 10.57 -3.79
N LEU A 248 -7.08 10.96 -4.41
CA LEU A 248 -7.04 12.08 -5.38
C LEU A 248 -8.10 11.92 -6.48
N ALA A 249 -8.18 10.75 -7.12
CA ALA A 249 -9.12 10.51 -8.21
C ALA A 249 -10.60 10.70 -7.81
N PHE A 250 -10.96 10.34 -6.56
CA PHE A 250 -12.30 10.58 -6.05
C PHE A 250 -12.57 12.09 -5.90
N TYR A 251 -11.62 12.83 -5.36
CA TYR A 251 -11.73 14.29 -5.25
C TYR A 251 -11.88 14.95 -6.63
N GLU A 252 -11.04 14.58 -7.60
CA GLU A 252 -11.06 15.16 -8.95
C GLU A 252 -12.42 14.98 -9.64
N ASN A 253 -13.02 13.80 -9.47
CA ASN A 253 -14.38 13.50 -9.94
C ASN A 253 -15.49 14.25 -9.18
N ASN A 254 -15.19 14.89 -8.05
CA ASN A 254 -16.13 15.59 -7.18
C ASN A 254 -15.77 17.07 -6.93
N THR A 255 -14.91 17.68 -7.76
CA THR A 255 -14.51 19.10 -7.69
C THR A 255 -15.67 20.11 -7.82
N GLY A 256 -16.83 19.64 -8.30
CA GLY A 256 -18.08 20.41 -8.31
C GLY A 256 -18.60 20.73 -6.91
N SER A 257 -18.44 19.82 -5.94
CA SER A 257 -18.96 19.91 -4.57
C SER A 257 -17.87 20.08 -3.51
N LEU A 258 -16.65 19.62 -3.79
CA LEU A 258 -15.51 19.65 -2.87
C LEU A 258 -14.49 20.72 -3.24
N LYS A 259 -13.78 21.23 -2.23
CA LYS A 259 -12.50 21.94 -2.35
C LYS A 259 -11.43 21.19 -1.56
N VAL A 260 -10.19 21.25 -2.01
CA VAL A 260 -9.05 20.54 -1.41
C VAL A 260 -8.08 21.54 -0.78
N ALA A 261 -7.49 21.17 0.35
CA ALA A 261 -6.40 21.91 0.98
C ALA A 261 -5.04 21.43 0.45
N THR A 262 -4.05 22.32 0.42
CA THR A 262 -2.65 21.91 0.24
C THR A 262 -2.14 21.18 1.48
N MET A 263 -1.15 20.31 1.34
CA MET A 263 -0.38 19.77 2.47
C MET A 263 1.09 20.21 2.35
N GLY A 264 1.66 20.80 3.39
CA GLY A 264 3.02 21.33 3.34
C GLY A 264 3.20 22.42 2.28
N GLY A 265 2.12 23.17 1.98
CA GLY A 265 2.08 24.16 0.89
C GLY A 265 2.03 23.60 -0.53
N VAL A 266 1.97 22.27 -0.72
CA VAL A 266 1.90 21.62 -2.04
C VAL A 266 0.45 21.25 -2.36
N GLU A 267 -0.02 21.65 -3.55
CA GLU A 267 -1.34 21.27 -4.06
C GLU A 267 -1.33 19.80 -4.54
N PRO A 268 -2.30 18.97 -4.12
CA PRO A 268 -2.38 17.60 -4.60
C PRO A 268 -2.87 17.55 -6.05
N ASN A 269 -2.08 16.93 -6.90
CA ASN A 269 -2.46 16.53 -8.25
C ASN A 269 -1.56 15.36 -8.70
N THR A 270 -1.84 14.78 -9.86
CA THR A 270 -1.08 13.64 -10.38
C THR A 270 0.42 13.94 -10.48
N ASP A 271 0.81 15.14 -10.93
CA ASP A 271 2.21 15.50 -11.12
C ASP A 271 2.96 15.64 -9.78
N THR A 272 2.36 16.31 -8.80
CA THR A 272 2.97 16.51 -7.47
C THR A 272 3.03 15.20 -6.67
N ILE A 273 2.07 14.30 -6.88
CA ILE A 273 2.08 12.95 -6.30
C ILE A 273 3.13 12.07 -6.96
N ALA A 274 3.19 12.05 -8.30
CA ALA A 274 4.12 11.20 -9.02
C ALA A 274 5.58 11.63 -8.84
N SER A 275 5.84 12.93 -8.73
CA SER A 275 7.17 13.47 -8.40
C SER A 275 7.58 13.24 -6.95
N GLY A 276 6.63 12.96 -6.05
CA GLY A 276 6.85 12.86 -4.62
C GLY A 276 6.92 14.22 -3.89
N ASP A 277 6.63 15.33 -4.58
CA ASP A 277 6.59 16.67 -3.98
C ASP A 277 5.40 16.81 -3.02
N TYR A 278 4.25 16.18 -3.32
CA TYR A 278 3.11 16.16 -2.41
C TYR A 278 3.32 15.12 -1.29
N PRO A 279 3.36 15.55 -0.01
CA PRO A 279 3.93 14.74 1.07
C PRO A 279 3.06 13.55 1.50
N VAL A 280 1.76 13.57 1.19
CA VAL A 280 0.81 12.51 1.58
C VAL A 280 0.58 11.53 0.43
N SER A 281 1.69 11.09 -0.13
CA SER A 281 1.72 10.12 -1.21
C SER A 281 2.86 9.11 -1.03
N ARG A 282 2.75 7.99 -1.73
CA ARG A 282 3.85 7.04 -1.88
C ARG A 282 3.71 6.21 -3.16
N PRO A 283 4.83 5.87 -3.81
CA PRO A 283 4.80 4.91 -4.89
C PRO A 283 4.48 3.51 -4.36
N LEU A 284 3.66 2.77 -5.13
CA LEU A 284 3.31 1.39 -4.85
C LEU A 284 4.00 0.48 -5.87
N TYR A 285 4.47 -0.66 -5.39
CA TYR A 285 5.23 -1.62 -6.19
C TYR A 285 4.72 -3.04 -5.98
N PHE A 286 5.07 -3.88 -6.95
CA PHE A 286 5.33 -5.28 -6.67
C PHE A 286 6.66 -5.72 -7.30
N TYR A 287 7.23 -6.78 -6.76
CA TYR A 287 8.52 -7.34 -7.19
C TYR A 287 8.33 -8.76 -7.67
N ILE A 288 8.91 -9.10 -8.82
CA ILE A 288 8.82 -10.44 -9.42
C ILE A 288 10.18 -11.11 -9.36
N LYS A 289 10.24 -12.40 -9.00
CA LYS A 289 11.43 -13.21 -9.23
C LYS A 289 11.53 -13.56 -10.70
N LYS A 290 12.55 -13.06 -11.41
CA LYS A 290 12.75 -13.43 -12.81
C LYS A 290 12.90 -14.94 -13.00
N ALA A 291 13.51 -15.62 -12.03
CA ALA A 291 13.67 -17.07 -12.02
C ALA A 291 12.33 -17.86 -12.04
N HIS A 292 11.20 -17.20 -11.73
CA HIS A 292 9.87 -17.81 -11.78
C HIS A 292 9.15 -17.57 -13.11
N LEU A 293 9.61 -16.63 -13.94
CA LEU A 293 9.07 -16.43 -15.28
C LEU A 293 9.37 -17.66 -16.15
N GLY A 294 8.34 -18.16 -16.86
CA GLY A 294 8.41 -19.38 -17.66
C GLY A 294 8.41 -20.69 -16.85
N VAL A 295 8.45 -20.62 -15.51
CA VAL A 295 8.29 -21.77 -14.61
C VAL A 295 6.89 -21.79 -14.01
N ILE A 296 6.43 -20.64 -13.51
CA ILE A 296 5.08 -20.48 -12.96
C ILE A 296 4.13 -20.05 -14.08
N PRO A 297 3.10 -20.85 -14.40
CA PRO A 297 2.15 -20.53 -15.47
C PRO A 297 1.48 -19.17 -15.22
N GLY A 298 1.41 -18.33 -16.28
CA GLY A 298 0.71 -17.06 -16.25
C GLY A 298 1.41 -15.91 -15.51
N LEU A 299 2.60 -16.11 -14.93
CA LEU A 299 3.25 -15.07 -14.12
C LEU A 299 3.59 -13.80 -14.94
N LYS A 300 4.07 -13.96 -16.18
CA LYS A 300 4.34 -12.84 -17.07
C LYS A 300 3.04 -12.16 -17.50
N ASP A 301 2.05 -12.96 -17.91
CA ASP A 301 0.74 -12.46 -18.33
C ASP A 301 0.05 -11.68 -17.22
N TYR A 302 0.15 -12.14 -15.96
CA TYR A 302 -0.37 -11.42 -14.80
C TYR A 302 0.31 -10.08 -14.60
N ALA A 303 1.65 -10.03 -14.71
CA ALA A 303 2.39 -8.78 -14.57
C ALA A 303 2.03 -7.78 -15.68
N GLU A 304 1.97 -8.22 -16.94
CA GLU A 304 1.58 -7.38 -18.08
C GLU A 304 0.12 -6.93 -17.97
N PHE A 305 -0.78 -7.81 -17.52
CA PHE A 305 -2.19 -7.48 -17.30
C PHE A 305 -2.38 -6.45 -16.20
N PHE A 306 -1.64 -6.59 -15.07
CA PHE A 306 -1.68 -5.65 -13.95
C PHE A 306 -1.44 -4.22 -14.42
N VAL A 307 -0.42 -4.01 -15.26
CA VAL A 307 0.00 -2.67 -15.71
C VAL A 307 -0.62 -2.27 -17.06
N SER A 308 -1.57 -3.03 -17.58
CA SER A 308 -2.25 -2.68 -18.82
C SER A 308 -3.05 -1.39 -18.67
N ASP A 309 -3.22 -0.65 -19.77
CA ASP A 309 -3.99 0.60 -19.77
C ASP A 309 -5.43 0.41 -19.28
N GLU A 310 -6.02 -0.76 -19.55
CA GLU A 310 -7.37 -1.11 -19.12
C GLU A 310 -7.47 -1.35 -17.61
N ILE A 311 -6.38 -1.74 -16.95
CA ILE A 311 -6.34 -2.06 -15.52
C ILE A 311 -5.76 -0.90 -14.69
N ALA A 312 -4.54 -0.46 -14.99
CA ALA A 312 -3.79 0.54 -14.23
C ALA A 312 -3.89 1.97 -14.81
N GLY A 313 -4.48 2.14 -15.99
CA GLY A 313 -4.71 3.45 -16.60
C GLY A 313 -5.71 4.31 -15.80
N PRO A 314 -5.81 5.61 -16.13
CA PRO A 314 -6.57 6.60 -15.35
C PRO A 314 -8.09 6.33 -15.29
N ASP A 315 -8.62 5.57 -16.24
CA ASP A 315 -10.04 5.16 -16.28
C ASP A 315 -10.26 3.72 -15.79
N GLY A 316 -9.18 3.02 -15.44
CA GLY A 316 -9.19 1.61 -15.06
C GLY A 316 -9.74 1.36 -13.65
N PRO A 317 -10.02 0.08 -13.30
CA PRO A 317 -10.54 -0.30 -12.00
C PRO A 317 -9.63 0.08 -10.83
N LEU A 318 -8.30 0.13 -11.03
CA LEU A 318 -7.39 0.55 -9.96
C LEU A 318 -7.55 2.04 -9.64
N ALA A 319 -7.68 2.89 -10.66
CA ALA A 319 -7.94 4.31 -10.49
C ALA A 319 -9.32 4.56 -9.85
N GLN A 320 -10.34 3.79 -10.24
CA GLN A 320 -11.67 3.85 -9.62
C GLN A 320 -11.64 3.47 -8.14
N TYR A 321 -10.79 2.52 -7.75
CA TYR A 321 -10.59 2.17 -6.34
C TYR A 321 -9.82 3.25 -5.56
N GLY A 322 -8.94 4.00 -6.23
CA GLY A 322 -8.24 5.15 -5.65
C GLY A 322 -6.75 5.26 -5.99
N LEU A 323 -6.22 4.39 -6.86
CA LEU A 323 -4.83 4.48 -7.31
C LEU A 323 -4.64 5.73 -8.19
N VAL A 324 -3.58 6.49 -7.95
CA VAL A 324 -3.12 7.49 -8.92
C VAL A 324 -2.26 6.78 -9.95
N SER A 325 -2.72 6.73 -11.19
CA SER A 325 -2.02 6.06 -12.29
C SER A 325 -0.60 6.59 -12.47
N ASP A 326 0.33 5.70 -12.78
CA ASP A 326 1.72 6.07 -13.06
C ASP A 326 1.81 6.86 -14.38
N PRO A 327 2.30 8.12 -14.39
CA PRO A 327 2.51 8.84 -15.65
C PRO A 327 3.56 8.15 -16.55
N GLU A 328 4.41 7.31 -15.99
CA GLU A 328 5.42 6.52 -16.70
C GLU A 328 4.98 5.05 -16.90
N LEU A 329 3.66 4.76 -16.88
CA LEU A 329 3.13 3.40 -17.01
C LEU A 329 3.69 2.65 -18.25
N ALA A 330 3.85 3.36 -19.37
CA ALA A 330 4.41 2.80 -20.60
C ALA A 330 5.86 2.31 -20.45
N GLU A 331 6.66 2.96 -19.59
CA GLU A 331 8.02 2.52 -19.29
C GLU A 331 7.99 1.23 -18.47
N THR A 332 7.10 1.16 -17.47
CA THR A 332 6.88 -0.05 -16.67
C THR A 332 6.40 -1.22 -17.53
N GLN A 333 5.48 -0.98 -18.47
CA GLN A 333 5.01 -1.98 -19.44
C GLN A 333 6.18 -2.52 -20.29
N ALA A 334 7.03 -1.64 -20.83
CA ALA A 334 8.20 -2.05 -21.60
C ALA A 334 9.21 -2.86 -20.77
N MET A 335 9.49 -2.43 -19.53
CA MET A 335 10.38 -3.15 -18.62
C MET A 335 9.91 -4.58 -18.34
N ILE A 336 8.60 -4.79 -18.15
CA ILE A 336 8.04 -6.14 -17.94
C ILE A 336 8.16 -6.98 -19.21
N ALA A 337 7.82 -6.42 -20.37
CA ALA A 337 7.89 -7.13 -21.66
C ALA A 337 9.32 -7.63 -21.95
N ASP A 338 10.33 -6.81 -21.65
CA ASP A 338 11.75 -7.11 -21.83
C ASP A 338 12.37 -7.91 -20.66
N GLU A 339 11.58 -8.21 -19.62
CA GLU A 339 12.02 -8.90 -18.40
C GLU A 339 13.23 -8.23 -17.74
N GLN A 340 13.23 -6.89 -17.75
CA GLN A 340 14.32 -6.07 -17.25
C GLN A 340 14.42 -6.18 -15.73
N THR A 341 15.60 -6.51 -15.23
CA THR A 341 15.86 -6.65 -13.80
C THR A 341 16.42 -5.37 -13.21
N MET A 342 16.21 -5.20 -11.91
CA MET A 342 16.86 -4.17 -11.10
C MET A 342 18.38 -4.28 -11.26
N GLY A 343 19.04 -3.20 -11.67
CA GLY A 343 20.50 -3.15 -11.84
C GLY A 343 21.03 -3.57 -13.22
N ALA A 344 20.19 -4.01 -14.15
CA ALA A 344 20.57 -4.06 -15.56
C ALA A 344 20.61 -2.62 -16.11
N ALA A 345 21.82 -2.09 -16.34
CA ALA A 345 22.01 -0.74 -16.86
C ALA A 345 21.29 -0.56 -18.21
N GLN A 346 20.59 0.58 -18.37
CA GLN A 346 20.17 1.11 -19.67
C GLN A 346 21.38 1.47 -20.54
#